data_AF-A0A2T4S5Z9-F1
#
_entry.id   AF-A0A2T4S5Z9-F1
#
_cell.length_a   1.000
_cell.length_b   1.000
_cell.length_c   1.000
_cell.angle_alpha   90.00
_cell.angle_beta   90.00
_cell.angle_gamma   90.00
#
_symmetry.space_group_name_H-M   'P 1'
#
loop_
_entity.id
_entity.type
_entity.pdbx_description
1 polymer ?
#
loop_
_entity_poly.entity_id
_entity_poly.type
_entity_poly.pdbx_seq_one_letter_code
_entity_poly.pdbx_strand_id
1 'polypeptide(L)'
;LDSPGDEILTEAGIEVEYQHDAQAEAMNTDFFKAKQAQITEVTLNLSVSLDGKQATDNGQSKWITNPGVKQDVFKHRARHDAILTGAGTVQADNPSLTVRLEVERQPVRVVLARSGHLDFTQTLFTDQQTPVLVYTENTQLKTKEHGSNIQIIVLDDCSIETILKDLYQRGIGSVYVEAGPKVTSQFLQSQCVQT
;
A
#
# COMPACT_ATOMS: atom_id res chain seq x y z
N LEU A 1 -21.27 2.45 -11.89
CA LEU A 1 -20.84 1.20 -11.21
C LEU A 1 -22.12 0.53 -10.78
N ASP A 2 -22.51 -0.58 -11.39
CA ASP A 2 -23.74 -1.26 -11.01
C ASP A 2 -23.58 -1.83 -9.60
N SER A 3 -24.40 -1.35 -8.68
CA SER A 3 -24.53 -1.87 -7.33
C SER A 3 -26.01 -2.18 -7.10
N PRO A 4 -26.37 -3.37 -6.62
CA PRO A 4 -27.76 -3.75 -6.43
C PRO A 4 -28.42 -3.04 -5.23
N GLY A 5 -27.74 -2.06 -4.60
CA GLY A 5 -28.24 -1.39 -3.40
C GLY A 5 -29.61 -0.74 -3.60
N ASP A 6 -29.78 -0.03 -4.72
CA ASP A 6 -31.04 0.65 -5.04
C ASP A 6 -32.17 -0.36 -5.30
N GLU A 7 -31.85 -1.48 -5.96
CA GLU A 7 -32.79 -2.58 -6.23
C GLU A 7 -33.25 -3.25 -4.94
N ILE A 8 -32.32 -3.57 -4.03
CA ILE A 8 -32.61 -4.18 -2.72
C ILE A 8 -33.57 -3.32 -1.90
N LEU A 9 -33.37 -1.99 -1.90
CA LEU A 9 -34.23 -1.06 -1.19
C LEU A 9 -35.62 -0.98 -1.84
N THR A 10 -35.66 -0.88 -3.16
CA THR A 10 -36.92 -0.80 -3.92
C THR A 10 -37.76 -2.08 -3.76
N GLU A 11 -37.15 -3.26 -3.80
CA GLU A 11 -37.80 -4.55 -3.58
C GLU A 11 -38.36 -4.69 -2.15
N ALA A 12 -37.74 -4.04 -1.17
CA ALA A 12 -38.24 -3.96 0.21
C ALA A 12 -39.38 -2.93 0.38
N GLY A 13 -39.81 -2.25 -0.69
CA GLY A 13 -40.84 -1.21 -0.66
C GLY A 13 -40.35 0.14 -0.13
N ILE A 14 -39.03 0.36 -0.10
CA ILE A 14 -38.43 1.65 0.27
C ILE A 14 -38.29 2.50 -1.00
N GLU A 15 -38.78 3.74 -0.95
CA GLU A 15 -38.61 4.69 -2.03
C GLU A 15 -37.14 5.15 -2.12
N VAL A 16 -36.56 5.10 -3.33
CA VAL A 16 -35.17 5.49 -3.60
C VAL A 16 -35.15 6.59 -4.64
N GLU A 17 -34.48 7.70 -4.32
CA GLU A 17 -34.23 8.81 -5.26
C GLU A 17 -32.73 9.03 -5.45
N TYR A 18 -32.29 9.13 -6.70
CA TYR A 18 -30.93 9.56 -7.03
C TYR A 18 -30.87 11.08 -7.13
N GLN A 19 -29.98 11.70 -6.35
CA GLN A 19 -29.68 13.12 -6.45
C GLN A 19 -28.18 13.32 -6.72
N HIS A 20 -27.87 13.96 -7.85
CA HIS A 20 -26.49 14.31 -8.18
C HIS A 20 -26.02 15.46 -7.28
N ASP A 21 -24.84 15.29 -6.69
CA ASP A 21 -24.15 16.32 -5.92
C ASP A 21 -22.69 16.41 -6.39
N ALA A 22 -22.34 17.55 -6.98
CA ALA A 22 -21.00 17.81 -7.49
C ALA A 22 -19.93 17.85 -6.37
N GLN A 23 -20.30 18.23 -5.14
CA GLN A 23 -19.39 18.18 -4.00
C GLN A 23 -19.14 16.73 -3.57
N ALA A 24 -20.19 15.90 -3.52
CA ALA A 24 -20.05 14.48 -3.20
C ALA A 24 -19.19 13.74 -4.23
N GLU A 25 -19.35 14.06 -5.52
CA GLU A 25 -18.53 13.51 -6.60
C GLU A 25 -17.08 13.99 -6.50
N ALA A 26 -16.85 15.29 -6.27
CA ALA A 26 -15.51 15.86 -6.11
C ALA A 26 -14.76 15.23 -4.92
N MET A 27 -15.45 14.99 -3.79
CA MET A 27 -14.86 14.35 -2.62
C MET A 27 -14.40 12.90 -2.85
N ASN A 28 -14.99 12.20 -3.82
CA ASN A 28 -14.74 10.78 -4.08
C ASN A 28 -14.16 10.51 -5.47
N THR A 29 -13.69 11.55 -6.17
CA THR A 29 -13.25 11.44 -7.57
C THR A 29 -12.15 10.40 -7.73
N ASP A 30 -11.16 10.40 -6.84
CA ASP A 30 -10.00 9.51 -6.94
C ASP A 30 -10.36 8.06 -6.58
N PHE A 31 -11.20 7.86 -5.56
CA PHE A 31 -11.80 6.57 -5.24
C PHE A 31 -12.56 5.99 -6.43
N PHE A 32 -13.43 6.78 -7.06
CA PHE A 32 -14.22 6.30 -8.21
C PHE A 32 -13.36 6.01 -9.43
N LYS A 33 -12.32 6.81 -9.71
CA LYS A 33 -11.34 6.53 -10.78
C LYS A 33 -10.63 5.20 -10.53
N ALA A 34 -10.08 5.00 -9.33
CA ALA A 34 -9.39 3.76 -8.96
C ALA A 34 -10.33 2.55 -9.06
N LYS A 35 -11.55 2.68 -8.54
CA LYS A 35 -12.59 1.64 -8.60
C LYS A 35 -13.03 1.31 -10.02
N GLN A 36 -13.22 2.32 -10.88
CA GLN A 36 -13.56 2.12 -12.29
C GLN A 36 -12.42 1.42 -13.06
N ALA A 37 -11.17 1.75 -12.74
CA ALA A 37 -9.98 1.11 -13.30
C ALA A 37 -9.67 -0.25 -12.66
N GLN A 38 -10.39 -0.65 -11.60
CA GLN A 38 -10.15 -1.86 -10.81
C GLN A 38 -8.70 -1.95 -10.31
N ILE A 39 -8.19 -0.83 -9.81
CA ILE A 39 -6.86 -0.72 -9.19
C ILE A 39 -6.98 -0.20 -7.76
N THR A 40 -6.06 -0.60 -6.90
CA THR A 40 -5.92 -0.07 -5.54
C THR A 40 -5.55 1.43 -5.58
N GLU A 41 -6.22 2.25 -4.77
CA GLU A 41 -5.90 3.67 -4.58
C GLU A 41 -4.58 3.83 -3.85
N VAL A 42 -3.75 4.79 -4.28
CA VAL A 42 -2.38 5.00 -3.83
C VAL A 42 -2.22 6.37 -3.19
N THR A 43 -1.78 6.37 -1.93
CA THR A 43 -1.15 7.53 -1.30
C THR A 43 0.36 7.30 -1.20
N LEU A 44 1.17 8.21 -1.73
CA LEU A 44 2.63 8.15 -1.71
C LEU A 44 3.21 9.06 -0.62
N ASN A 45 3.90 8.47 0.36
CA ASN A 45 4.67 9.23 1.33
C ASN A 45 6.06 9.57 0.78
N LEU A 46 6.34 10.86 0.63
CA LEU A 46 7.64 11.38 0.21
C LEU A 46 8.25 12.23 1.33
N SER A 47 9.26 11.69 2.00
CA SER A 47 10.10 12.43 2.95
C SER A 47 11.44 12.79 2.31
N VAL A 48 11.69 14.08 2.11
CA VAL A 48 12.91 14.60 1.49
C VAL A 48 13.52 15.73 2.32
N SER A 49 14.84 15.91 2.22
CA SER A 49 15.51 17.13 2.64
C SER A 49 15.07 18.33 1.78
N LEU A 50 15.42 19.55 2.21
CA LEU A 50 15.08 20.78 1.49
C LEU A 50 15.64 20.81 0.05
N ASP A 51 16.79 20.18 -0.18
CA ASP A 51 17.40 20.01 -1.50
C ASP A 51 16.88 18.78 -2.27
N GLY A 52 15.81 18.14 -1.79
CA GLY A 52 15.10 17.08 -2.49
C GLY A 52 15.69 15.67 -2.34
N LYS A 53 16.63 15.45 -1.42
CA LYS A 53 17.27 14.14 -1.21
C LYS A 53 16.48 13.28 -0.21
N GLN A 54 16.25 12.01 -0.55
CA GLN A 54 15.66 11.02 0.38
C GLN A 54 16.71 10.29 1.24
N ALA A 55 17.96 10.30 0.79
CA ALA A 55 19.10 9.71 1.49
C ALA A 55 20.34 10.54 1.21
N THR A 56 21.29 10.49 2.13
CA THR A 56 22.65 11.00 1.91
C THR A 56 23.34 10.21 0.80
N ASP A 57 24.44 10.75 0.27
CA ASP A 57 25.24 10.08 -0.76
C ASP A 57 25.81 8.73 -0.29
N ASN A 58 25.87 8.52 1.03
CA ASN A 58 26.26 7.26 1.68
C ASN A 58 25.06 6.34 2.02
N GLY A 59 23.85 6.67 1.55
CA GLY A 59 22.64 5.85 1.74
C GLY A 59 21.96 5.99 3.11
N GLN A 60 22.39 6.92 3.97
CA GLN A 60 21.71 7.17 5.24
C GLN A 60 20.46 8.02 5.03
N SER A 61 19.30 7.53 5.46
CA SER A 61 17.96 8.15 5.29
C SER A 61 17.23 8.41 6.62
N LYS A 62 17.85 8.11 7.76
CA LYS A 62 17.19 8.20 9.08
C LYS A 62 17.18 9.64 9.60
N TRP A 63 16.10 9.98 10.30
CA TRP A 63 15.92 11.22 11.08
C TRP A 63 15.81 12.52 10.27
N ILE A 64 15.29 12.45 9.03
CA ILE A 64 14.90 13.64 8.25
C ILE A 64 13.71 14.36 8.90
N THR A 65 12.84 13.63 9.60
CA THR A 65 11.55 14.12 10.10
C THR A 65 11.45 14.15 11.64
N ASN A 66 10.58 15.03 12.17
CA ASN A 66 10.40 15.24 13.60
C ASN A 66 9.36 14.25 14.22
N PRO A 67 9.20 14.20 15.55
CA PRO A 67 8.23 13.32 16.19
C PRO A 67 6.75 13.54 15.78
N GLY A 68 6.37 14.78 15.43
CA GLY A 68 5.02 15.09 14.95
C GLY A 68 4.70 14.36 13.65
N VAL A 69 5.64 14.34 12.70
CA VAL A 69 5.51 13.58 11.44
C VAL A 69 5.30 12.09 11.69
N LYS A 70 5.93 11.52 12.73
CA LYS A 70 5.71 10.10 13.07
C LYS A 70 4.28 9.80 13.48
N GLN A 71 3.60 10.72 14.18
CA GLN A 71 2.19 10.53 14.53
C GLN A 71 1.31 10.55 13.28
N ASP A 72 1.59 11.44 12.35
CA ASP A 72 0.83 11.52 11.10
C ASP A 72 1.04 10.29 10.22
N VAL A 73 2.27 9.76 10.15
CA VAL A 73 2.54 8.46 9.51
C VAL A 73 1.69 7.36 10.11
N PHE A 74 1.57 7.28 11.45
CA PHE A 74 0.71 6.26 12.06
C PHE A 74 -0.78 6.46 11.73
N LYS A 75 -1.26 7.70 11.64
CA LYS A 75 -2.64 7.99 11.21
C LYS A 75 -2.86 7.59 9.75
N HIS A 76 -1.91 7.88 8.86
CA HIS A 76 -2.00 7.45 7.46
C HIS A 76 -2.00 5.94 7.36
N ARG A 77 -1.06 5.25 8.01
CA ARG A 77 -1.05 3.77 8.06
C ARG A 77 -2.37 3.18 8.58
N ALA A 78 -3.00 3.81 9.57
CA ALA A 78 -4.27 3.36 10.14
C ALA A 78 -5.47 3.52 9.19
N ARG A 79 -5.37 4.40 8.19
CA ARG A 79 -6.45 4.71 7.23
C ARG A 79 -6.39 3.90 5.94
N HIS A 80 -5.33 3.12 5.74
CA HIS A 80 -5.13 2.34 4.51
C HIS A 80 -5.22 0.85 4.79
N ASP A 81 -5.66 0.09 3.79
CA ASP A 81 -5.75 -1.37 3.88
C ASP A 81 -4.37 -2.03 3.88
N ALA A 82 -3.40 -1.38 3.21
CA ALA A 82 -2.04 -1.88 3.07
C ALA A 82 -0.98 -0.77 3.20
N ILE A 83 0.23 -1.17 3.60
CA ILE A 83 1.45 -0.35 3.53
C ILE A 83 2.43 -1.04 2.60
N LEU A 84 2.95 -0.31 1.61
CA LEU A 84 3.84 -0.85 0.59
C LEU A 84 5.24 -0.26 0.71
N THR A 85 6.24 -1.13 0.63
CA THR A 85 7.65 -0.73 0.56
C THR A 85 8.44 -1.58 -0.44
N GLY A 86 9.69 -1.20 -0.69
CA GLY A 86 10.65 -2.00 -1.47
C GLY A 86 11.59 -2.82 -0.59
N ALA A 87 12.07 -3.96 -1.13
CA ALA A 87 13.06 -4.81 -0.47
C ALA A 87 14.33 -4.04 -0.04
N GLY A 88 14.75 -3.03 -0.81
CA GLY A 88 15.89 -2.18 -0.44
C GLY A 88 15.66 -1.40 0.87
N THR A 89 14.46 -0.86 1.08
CA THR A 89 14.07 -0.21 2.34
C THR A 89 14.06 -1.22 3.48
N VAL A 90 13.53 -2.42 3.23
CA VAL A 90 13.46 -3.51 4.23
C VAL A 90 14.87 -3.90 4.69
N GLN A 91 15.79 -4.07 3.74
CA GLN A 91 17.20 -4.37 4.01
C GLN A 91 17.92 -3.25 4.77
N ALA A 92 17.75 -1.99 4.36
CA ALA A 92 18.47 -0.86 4.96
C ALA A 92 17.93 -0.43 6.33
N ASP A 93 16.60 -0.41 6.49
CA ASP A 93 15.95 0.21 7.65
C ASP A 93 15.34 -0.79 8.64
N ASN A 94 15.16 -2.06 8.24
CA ASN A 94 14.50 -3.08 9.03
C ASN A 94 13.17 -2.58 9.68
N PRO A 95 12.23 -2.02 8.89
CA PRO A 95 11.03 -1.41 9.43
C PRO A 95 10.02 -2.47 9.92
N SER A 96 9.23 -2.15 10.94
CA SER A 96 8.10 -3.01 11.34
C SER A 96 6.86 -2.83 10.43
N LEU A 97 6.71 -1.64 9.84
CA LEU A 97 5.52 -1.18 9.10
C LEU A 97 4.20 -1.47 9.84
N THR A 98 4.19 -1.19 11.14
CA THR A 98 2.99 -1.32 11.99
C THR A 98 2.41 0.04 12.35
N VAL A 99 1.12 0.05 12.68
CA VAL A 99 0.42 1.17 13.32
C VAL A 99 0.64 1.08 14.82
N ARG A 100 1.16 2.15 15.44
CA ARG A 100 1.39 2.25 16.90
C ARG A 100 0.30 3.09 17.60
N LEU A 101 -0.92 2.97 17.12
CA LEU A 101 -2.15 3.56 17.64
C LEU A 101 -3.14 2.44 17.91
N GLU A 102 -4.19 2.72 18.68
CA GLU A 102 -5.30 1.78 18.86
C GLU A 102 -6.07 1.65 17.53
N VAL A 103 -6.02 0.46 16.94
CA VAL A 103 -6.70 0.11 15.70
C VAL A 103 -7.28 -1.30 15.82
N GLU A 104 -8.45 -1.52 15.21
CA GLU A 104 -9.09 -2.84 15.19
C GLU A 104 -8.26 -3.86 14.40
N ARG A 105 -7.55 -3.40 13.37
CA ARG A 105 -6.74 -4.24 12.48
C ARG A 105 -5.47 -3.54 12.02
N GLN A 106 -4.37 -4.29 11.94
CA GLN A 106 -3.14 -3.83 11.29
C GLN A 106 -3.26 -3.92 9.76
N PRO A 107 -2.73 -2.92 9.02
CA PRO A 107 -2.72 -2.95 7.56
C PRO A 107 -1.84 -4.09 7.03
N VAL A 108 -2.21 -4.61 5.86
CA VAL A 108 -1.41 -5.62 5.15
C VAL A 108 -0.05 -5.02 4.78
N ARG A 109 1.02 -5.78 4.97
CA ARG A 109 2.38 -5.32 4.62
C ARG A 109 2.75 -5.83 3.25
N VAL A 110 3.03 -4.94 2.31
CA VAL A 110 3.37 -5.27 0.93
C VAL A 110 4.84 -4.96 0.68
N VAL A 111 5.60 -5.95 0.18
CA VAL A 111 7.03 -5.81 -0.11
C VAL A 111 7.29 -6.09 -1.58
N LEU A 112 7.85 -5.11 -2.28
CA LEU A 112 8.31 -5.27 -3.67
C LEU A 112 9.75 -5.80 -3.67
N ALA A 113 9.90 -7.07 -4.01
CA ALA A 113 11.15 -7.80 -3.99
C ALA A 113 11.44 -8.46 -5.35
N ARG A 114 11.52 -7.66 -6.42
CA ARG A 114 11.63 -8.13 -7.81
C ARG A 114 12.65 -9.27 -8.03
N SER A 115 13.87 -9.14 -7.47
CA SER A 115 14.93 -10.17 -7.60
C SER A 115 14.82 -11.32 -6.58
N GLY A 116 13.92 -11.22 -5.62
CA GLY A 116 13.70 -12.19 -4.54
C GLY A 116 14.70 -12.11 -3.37
N HIS A 117 15.54 -11.08 -3.29
CA HIS A 117 16.48 -10.94 -2.17
C HIS A 117 15.79 -10.36 -0.93
N LEU A 118 15.47 -11.20 0.04
CA LEU A 118 14.88 -10.82 1.33
C LEU A 118 15.51 -11.64 2.46
N ASP A 119 15.71 -10.98 3.60
CA ASP A 119 16.04 -11.63 4.86
C ASP A 119 14.76 -11.72 5.70
N PHE A 120 14.17 -12.91 5.75
CA PHE A 120 12.93 -13.15 6.48
C PHE A 120 13.11 -13.20 8.00
N THR A 121 14.33 -12.98 8.52
CA THR A 121 14.56 -12.77 9.97
C THR A 121 14.31 -11.32 10.41
N GLN A 122 14.12 -10.40 9.44
CA GLN A 122 13.86 -8.99 9.70
C GLN A 122 12.49 -8.74 10.36
N THR A 123 12.39 -7.63 11.10
CA THR A 123 11.27 -7.29 12.00
C THR A 123 9.91 -7.28 11.31
N LEU A 124 9.85 -6.94 10.02
CA LEU A 124 8.62 -7.02 9.23
C LEU A 124 8.06 -8.45 9.17
N PHE A 125 8.92 -9.47 9.11
CA PHE A 125 8.52 -10.85 8.89
C PHE A 125 8.35 -11.65 10.20
N THR A 126 8.80 -11.11 11.34
CA THR A 126 8.75 -11.83 12.61
C THR A 126 7.35 -11.87 13.23
N ASP A 127 6.51 -10.85 12.97
CA ASP A 127 5.12 -10.86 13.41
C ASP A 127 4.30 -11.86 12.59
N GLN A 128 3.71 -12.83 13.28
CA GLN A 128 2.93 -13.95 12.73
C GLN A 128 1.44 -13.61 12.52
N GLN A 129 0.97 -12.45 12.99
CA GLN A 129 -0.45 -12.09 12.94
C GLN A 129 -0.79 -11.22 11.75
N THR A 130 0.05 -10.22 11.44
CA THR A 130 -0.25 -9.27 10.36
C THR A 130 0.10 -9.87 9.00
N PRO A 131 -0.82 -9.93 8.02
CA PRO A 131 -0.53 -10.47 6.69
C PRO A 131 0.63 -9.74 6.00
N VAL A 132 1.45 -10.50 5.28
CA VAL A 132 2.55 -9.98 4.46
C VAL A 132 2.42 -10.52 3.05
N LEU A 133 2.40 -9.63 2.05
CA LEU A 133 2.43 -9.97 0.63
C LEU A 133 3.80 -9.58 0.06
N VAL A 134 4.48 -10.53 -0.56
CA VAL A 134 5.78 -10.31 -1.21
C VAL A 134 5.61 -10.50 -2.71
N TYR A 135 5.79 -9.43 -3.49
CA TYR A 135 5.76 -9.48 -4.95
C TYR A 135 7.16 -9.68 -5.52
N THR A 136 7.32 -10.64 -6.42
CA THR A 136 8.61 -11.00 -6.99
C THR A 136 8.47 -11.55 -8.42
N GLU A 137 9.52 -11.41 -9.23
CA GLU A 137 9.66 -12.12 -10.51
C GLU A 137 10.49 -13.41 -10.35
N ASN A 138 11.04 -13.65 -9.15
CA ASN A 138 11.86 -14.81 -8.85
C ASN A 138 11.00 -16.02 -8.44
N THR A 139 10.77 -16.93 -9.38
CA THR A 139 10.03 -18.19 -9.20
C THR A 139 10.63 -19.15 -8.16
N GLN A 140 11.89 -18.94 -7.77
CA GLN A 140 12.57 -19.77 -6.78
C GLN A 140 12.42 -19.26 -5.35
N LEU A 141 11.90 -18.04 -5.15
CA LEU A 141 11.66 -17.51 -3.81
C LEU A 141 10.56 -18.33 -3.13
N LYS A 142 10.87 -18.91 -1.97
CA LYS A 142 9.96 -19.74 -1.18
C LYS A 142 10.01 -19.32 0.27
N THR A 143 8.85 -19.35 0.95
CA THR A 143 8.68 -18.97 2.36
C THR A 143 8.44 -20.20 3.23
N LYS A 144 9.21 -21.27 3.03
CA LYS A 144 8.98 -22.54 3.75
C LYS A 144 9.30 -22.46 5.25
N GLU A 145 10.03 -21.45 5.69
CA GLU A 145 10.52 -21.33 7.07
C GLU A 145 9.88 -20.19 7.86
N HIS A 146 9.08 -19.34 7.21
CA HIS A 146 8.57 -18.10 7.82
C HIS A 146 7.05 -18.04 7.67
N GLY A 147 6.37 -18.03 8.82
CA GLY A 147 4.94 -17.76 9.10
C GLY A 147 3.86 -18.02 8.04
N SER A 148 2.77 -18.66 8.45
CA SER A 148 1.58 -18.86 7.59
C SER A 148 0.93 -17.55 7.10
N ASN A 149 1.29 -16.41 7.67
CA ASN A 149 0.82 -15.08 7.30
C ASN A 149 1.61 -14.43 6.15
N ILE A 150 2.69 -15.05 5.66
CA ILE A 150 3.51 -14.54 4.54
C ILE A 150 3.11 -15.25 3.24
N GLN A 151 2.68 -14.48 2.25
CA GLN A 151 2.36 -14.96 0.92
C GLN A 151 3.34 -14.39 -0.11
N ILE A 152 4.06 -15.26 -0.81
CA ILE A 152 4.86 -14.89 -1.97
C ILE A 152 3.99 -14.96 -3.22
N ILE A 153 3.94 -13.85 -3.94
CA ILE A 153 3.19 -13.67 -5.18
C ILE A 153 4.23 -13.51 -6.28
N VAL A 154 4.31 -14.54 -7.13
CA VAL A 154 5.21 -14.53 -8.27
C VAL A 154 4.44 -14.03 -9.48
N LEU A 155 4.92 -12.98 -10.12
CA LEU A 155 4.36 -12.42 -11.35
C LEU A 155 5.43 -12.41 -12.44
N ASP A 156 5.02 -12.57 -13.69
CA ASP A 156 5.93 -12.43 -14.84
C ASP A 156 6.39 -10.98 -15.04
N ASP A 157 5.54 -10.02 -14.67
CA ASP A 157 5.81 -8.58 -14.67
C ASP A 157 5.39 -7.97 -13.33
N CYS A 158 6.36 -7.47 -12.56
CA CYS A 158 6.13 -6.71 -11.33
C CYS A 158 6.05 -5.20 -11.61
N SER A 159 5.38 -4.77 -12.68
CA SER A 159 5.04 -3.36 -12.87
C SER A 159 4.04 -2.88 -11.82
N ILE A 160 4.06 -1.58 -11.54
CA ILE A 160 3.20 -0.97 -10.51
C ILE A 160 1.72 -1.22 -10.82
N GLU A 161 1.31 -1.07 -12.09
CA GLU A 161 -0.08 -1.30 -12.50
C GLU A 161 -0.52 -2.76 -12.25
N THR A 162 0.31 -3.74 -12.62
CA THR A 162 0.00 -5.16 -12.39
C THR A 162 -0.14 -5.47 -10.89
N ILE A 163 0.76 -4.92 -10.06
CA ILE A 163 0.69 -5.08 -8.60
C ILE A 163 -0.59 -4.45 -8.03
N LEU A 164 -0.94 -3.23 -8.44
CA LEU A 164 -2.15 -2.54 -7.96
C LEU A 164 -3.44 -3.25 -8.40
N LYS A 165 -3.47 -3.89 -9.58
CA LYS A 165 -4.60 -4.73 -10.01
C LYS A 165 -4.72 -6.00 -9.16
N ASP A 166 -3.62 -6.69 -8.89
CA ASP A 166 -3.63 -7.90 -8.06
C ASP A 166 -4.01 -7.56 -6.59
N LEU A 167 -3.52 -6.44 -6.04
CA LEU A 167 -3.96 -5.94 -4.73
C LEU A 167 -5.47 -5.67 -4.70
N TYR A 168 -6.02 -5.01 -5.72
CA TYR A 168 -7.45 -4.74 -5.82
C TYR A 168 -8.28 -6.03 -5.86
N GLN A 169 -7.84 -7.03 -6.63
CA GLN A 169 -8.49 -8.35 -6.70
C GLN A 169 -8.48 -9.10 -5.37
N ARG A 170 -7.51 -8.80 -4.50
CA ARG A 170 -7.43 -9.33 -3.12
C ARG A 170 -8.29 -8.55 -2.12
N GLY A 171 -9.03 -7.54 -2.57
CA GLY A 171 -9.84 -6.68 -1.72
C GLY A 171 -9.06 -5.60 -0.98
N ILE A 172 -7.84 -5.27 -1.43
CA ILE A 172 -7.07 -4.15 -0.89
C ILE A 172 -7.45 -2.91 -1.71
N GLY A 173 -8.30 -2.05 -1.13
CA GLY A 173 -8.83 -0.87 -1.80
C GLY A 173 -7.88 0.32 -1.78
N SER A 174 -7.04 0.42 -0.75
CA SER A 174 -6.11 1.53 -0.53
C SER A 174 -4.71 1.08 -0.08
N VAL A 175 -3.66 1.74 -0.57
CA VAL A 175 -2.27 1.47 -0.19
C VAL A 175 -1.50 2.75 0.12
N TYR A 176 -0.79 2.72 1.26
CA TYR A 176 0.14 3.77 1.66
C TYR A 176 1.57 3.37 1.30
N VAL A 177 2.19 4.07 0.37
CA VAL A 177 3.54 3.76 -0.13
C VAL A 177 4.58 4.50 0.71
N GLU A 178 5.37 3.74 1.45
CA GLU A 178 6.52 4.20 2.22
C GLU A 178 7.76 3.46 1.75
N ALA A 179 8.46 3.99 0.75
CA ALA A 179 9.56 3.28 0.10
C ALA A 179 10.75 4.19 -0.18
N GLY A 180 11.91 3.56 -0.43
CA GLY A 180 13.10 4.26 -0.89
C GLY A 180 12.98 4.77 -2.33
N PRO A 181 13.99 5.54 -2.78
CA PRO A 181 13.88 6.42 -3.94
C PRO A 181 13.55 5.69 -5.25
N LYS A 182 14.03 4.44 -5.41
CA LYS A 182 13.74 3.63 -6.60
C LYS A 182 12.24 3.34 -6.74
N VAL A 183 11.61 2.84 -5.68
CA VAL A 183 10.17 2.49 -5.72
C VAL A 183 9.34 3.76 -5.80
N THR A 184 9.67 4.81 -5.04
CA THR A 184 9.02 6.12 -5.15
C THR A 184 9.05 6.64 -6.58
N SER A 185 10.20 6.58 -7.26
CA SER A 185 10.33 7.02 -8.66
C SER A 185 9.46 6.20 -9.60
N GLN A 186 9.32 4.89 -9.36
CA GLN A 186 8.45 4.02 -10.17
C GLN A 186 6.98 4.40 -10.02
N PHE A 187 6.52 4.70 -8.79
CA PHE A 187 5.15 5.17 -8.55
C PHE A 187 4.88 6.55 -9.17
N LEU A 188 5.82 7.49 -9.05
CA LEU A 188 5.68 8.81 -9.69
C LEU A 188 5.60 8.72 -11.22
N GLN A 189 6.35 7.79 -11.83
CA GLN A 189 6.34 7.55 -13.28
C GLN A 189 5.10 6.78 -13.76
N SER A 190 4.47 5.98 -12.90
CA SER A 190 3.32 5.16 -13.31
C SER A 190 2.02 5.96 -13.47
N GLN A 191 1.98 7.20 -13.00
CA GLN A 191 0.76 8.03 -12.96
C GLN A 191 -0.40 7.39 -12.19
N CYS A 192 -0.11 6.44 -11.30
CA CYS A 192 -1.10 5.74 -10.47
C CYS A 192 -1.22 6.33 -9.05
N VAL A 193 -0.56 7.46 -8.76
CA VAL A 193 -0.61 8.12 -7.45
C VAL A 193 -1.78 9.10 -7.41
N GLN A 194 -2.62 9.00 -6.38
CA GLN A 194 -3.74 9.92 -6.17
C GLN A 194 -3.37 11.02 -5.16
N THR A 195 -2.69 10.64 -4.06
CA THR A 195 -2.26 11.56 -2.99
C THR A 195 -0.77 11.48 -2.74
#